data_AF-A0A6L6XQ21-F1
#
_entry.id   AF-A0A6L6XQ21-F1
#
_cell.length_a   1.000
_cell.length_b   1.000
_cell.length_c   1.000
_cell.angle_alpha   90.00
_cell.angle_beta   90.00
_cell.angle_gamma   90.00
#
_symmetry.space_group_name_H-M   'P 1'
#
loop_
_entity.id
_entity.type
_entity.pdbx_description
1 polymer ?
#
loop_
_entity_poly.entity_id
_entity_poly.type
_entity_poly.pdbx_seq_one_letter_code
_entity_poly.pdbx_strand_id
1 'polypeptide(L)'
;MTTIDTQFVSSLSPGANRAGAGGYPTQGIYYTPAGTRPRVAMIATHYQIDFSEHYLAEFMAERGVGFLGWNTRFRGYEWNFVLDQALTDIGVGVRWLKEEAGVDQVILLGNSGGGSLMALYQSHAVDSDLDLVPADGYVSLAAHLGRPDVLTDWLDASVIDEHDITSTDPSLDLFNPENGPPYSPEFLERYRAAQVERNHRITRWARAELERITALGYADQPFSVLRTWADPRMVDPTIEPTDRPAGQCYRGPTEAANKGGHGIGGQTTLRNWLNMWSLEDSPCRGEAHLGNVTVPALVVNPDGDTGVFPSDANRIHDAIASTDKTRIDLPGDHYFLEPAGARDKVADEIAAWVSSRFPGVGE
;
A
#
# COMPACT_ATOMS: atom_id res chain seq x y z
N MET A 1 -12.41 6.21 28.85
CA MET A 1 -11.48 6.50 27.74
C MET A 1 -10.09 6.52 28.34
N THR A 2 -9.23 5.65 27.83
CA THR A 2 -7.80 5.66 28.17
C THR A 2 -7.21 6.94 27.60
N THR A 3 -6.48 7.73 28.39
CA THR A 3 -5.78 8.90 27.86
C THR A 3 -4.63 8.41 26.97
N ILE A 4 -4.41 9.03 25.81
CA ILE A 4 -3.34 8.69 24.88
C ILE A 4 -2.28 9.79 24.88
N ASP A 5 -1.01 9.39 25.01
CA ASP A 5 0.14 10.27 24.83
C ASP A 5 0.61 10.18 23.37
N THR A 6 0.96 11.33 22.79
CA THR A 6 1.51 11.43 21.43
C THR A 6 2.89 12.09 21.46
N GLN A 7 3.87 11.47 20.80
CA GLN A 7 5.21 12.01 20.65
C GLN A 7 5.54 12.19 19.17
N PHE A 8 5.86 13.42 18.76
CA PHE A 8 6.44 13.64 17.44
C PHE A 8 7.87 13.09 17.39
N VAL A 9 8.15 12.25 16.41
CA VAL A 9 9.43 11.61 16.18
C VAL A 9 9.96 12.08 14.82
N SER A 10 11.23 12.46 14.77
CA SER A 10 11.87 12.80 13.50
C SER A 10 13.37 12.50 13.56
N SER A 11 13.93 12.01 12.47
CA SER A 11 15.32 11.56 12.44
C SER A 11 15.97 11.73 11.06
N LEU A 12 17.30 11.77 11.07
CA LEU A 12 18.11 11.56 9.87
C LEU A 12 17.92 10.13 9.36
N SER A 13 18.24 9.92 8.10
CA SER A 13 18.30 8.58 7.52
C SER A 13 19.54 8.47 6.63
N PRO A 14 20.17 7.30 6.52
CA PRO A 14 21.29 7.11 5.60
C PRO A 14 21.01 7.69 4.19
N GLY A 15 21.95 8.50 3.72
CA GLY A 15 21.84 9.20 2.43
C GLY A 15 20.87 10.38 2.39
N ALA A 16 20.23 10.77 3.50
CA ALA A 16 19.39 11.95 3.59
C ALA A 16 19.65 12.77 4.86
N ASN A 17 19.99 14.04 4.65
CA ASN A 17 20.23 14.99 5.74
C ASN A 17 18.98 15.82 6.03
N ARG A 18 19.01 16.55 7.15
CA ARG A 18 18.03 17.59 7.44
C ARG A 18 18.03 18.61 6.29
N ALA A 19 16.84 18.85 5.71
CA ALA A 19 16.68 19.80 4.62
C ALA A 19 17.05 21.22 5.05
N GLY A 20 17.44 22.08 4.11
CA GLY A 20 17.79 23.47 4.40
C GLY A 20 16.65 24.27 5.04
N ALA A 21 15.40 23.88 4.79
CA ALA A 21 14.21 24.45 5.43
C ALA A 21 13.92 23.88 6.85
N GLY A 22 14.72 22.90 7.31
CA GLY A 22 14.69 22.39 8.68
C GLY A 22 13.95 21.06 8.89
N GLY A 23 13.30 20.49 7.88
CA GLY A 23 12.66 19.16 7.98
C GLY A 23 13.66 18.02 8.01
N TYR A 24 13.45 17.03 8.86
CA TYR A 24 14.15 15.75 8.80
C TYR A 24 13.51 14.84 7.74
N PRO A 25 14.28 13.94 7.10
CA PRO A 25 13.76 13.09 6.03
C PRO A 25 12.71 12.09 6.50
N THR A 26 12.84 11.57 7.71
CA THR A 26 11.87 10.63 8.30
C THR A 26 11.18 11.25 9.49
N GLN A 27 9.86 11.13 9.54
CA GLN A 27 9.01 11.80 10.54
C GLN A 27 7.80 10.94 10.88
N GLY A 28 7.28 11.05 12.10
CA GLY A 28 6.12 10.30 12.52
C GLY A 28 5.56 10.77 13.86
N ILE A 29 4.50 10.11 14.29
CA ILE A 29 3.94 10.28 15.64
C ILE A 29 3.86 8.90 16.28
N TYR A 30 4.41 8.80 17.50
CA TYR A 30 4.30 7.63 18.35
C TYR A 30 3.17 7.83 19.35
N TYR A 31 2.25 6.87 19.39
CA TYR A 31 1.06 6.84 20.24
C TYR A 31 1.22 5.76 21.29
N THR A 32 0.93 6.09 22.55
CA THR A 32 0.96 5.14 23.67
C THR A 32 -0.19 5.42 24.64
N PRO A 33 -0.65 4.42 25.41
CA PRO A 33 -1.46 4.70 26.59
C PRO A 33 -0.70 5.64 27.53
N ALA A 34 -1.39 6.62 28.09
CA ALA A 34 -0.76 7.69 28.85
C ALA A 34 0.00 7.17 30.07
N GLY A 35 1.23 7.64 30.25
CA GLY A 35 2.09 7.24 31.37
C GLY A 35 2.60 5.79 31.32
N THR A 36 2.37 5.07 30.22
CA THR A 36 2.89 3.71 30.00
C THR A 36 4.00 3.70 28.96
N ARG A 37 4.80 2.62 28.94
CA ARG A 37 5.79 2.36 27.90
C ARG A 37 5.56 0.96 27.33
N PRO A 38 4.74 0.84 26.27
CA PRO A 38 4.39 -0.46 25.70
C PRO A 38 5.63 -1.26 25.32
N ARG A 39 5.65 -2.55 25.69
CA ARG A 39 6.70 -3.50 25.27
C ARG A 39 6.47 -4.04 23.86
N VAL A 40 5.24 -3.90 23.34
CA VAL A 40 4.85 -4.26 21.99
C VAL A 40 4.35 -3.01 21.27
N ALA A 41 4.85 -2.77 20.06
CA ALA A 41 4.38 -1.67 19.22
C ALA A 41 4.25 -2.05 17.76
N MET A 42 3.31 -1.39 17.08
CA MET A 42 3.16 -1.46 15.63
C MET A 42 3.86 -0.28 14.96
N ILE A 43 4.34 -0.48 13.75
CA ILE A 43 4.77 0.59 12.85
C ILE A 43 4.02 0.49 11.52
N ALA A 44 3.49 1.61 11.04
CA ALA A 44 2.79 1.68 9.76
C ALA A 44 3.43 2.73 8.85
N THR A 45 3.69 2.34 7.60
CA THR A 45 4.28 3.21 6.58
C THR A 45 3.63 2.96 5.22
N HIS A 46 3.54 4.02 4.42
CA HIS A 46 3.04 3.98 3.06
C HIS A 46 4.03 4.61 2.09
N TYR A 47 3.91 4.30 0.79
CA TYR A 47 4.85 4.81 -0.23
C TYR A 47 4.94 6.34 -0.28
N GLN A 48 3.83 7.06 -0.11
CA GLN A 48 3.78 8.52 -0.30
C GLN A 48 2.82 9.29 0.60
N ILE A 49 1.88 8.61 1.27
CA ILE A 49 0.83 9.27 2.05
C ILE A 49 1.36 9.53 3.45
N ASP A 50 0.90 10.60 4.09
CA ASP A 50 1.18 10.83 5.50
C ASP A 50 0.50 9.76 6.36
N PHE A 51 1.31 8.95 7.03
CA PHE A 51 0.88 7.89 7.92
C PHE A 51 1.18 8.21 9.39
N SER A 52 1.66 9.43 9.70
CA SER A 52 1.93 9.84 11.08
C SER A 52 0.68 9.76 11.95
N GLU A 53 -0.47 10.19 11.44
CA GLU A 53 -1.78 10.12 12.11
C GLU A 53 -2.64 8.94 11.58
N HIS A 54 -2.05 7.75 11.48
CA HIS A 54 -2.76 6.58 10.98
C HIS A 54 -4.06 6.31 11.75
N TYR A 55 -5.14 5.93 11.06
CA TYR A 55 -6.49 5.87 11.62
C TYR A 55 -6.73 4.79 12.69
N LEU A 56 -5.77 3.88 12.90
CA LEU A 56 -5.79 2.90 14.00
C LEU A 56 -4.87 3.26 15.17
N ALA A 57 -4.09 4.34 15.09
CA ALA A 57 -3.02 4.60 16.05
C ALA A 57 -3.54 4.77 17.48
N GLU A 58 -4.57 5.61 17.66
CA GLU A 58 -5.21 5.78 18.97
C GLU A 58 -5.93 4.50 19.44
N PHE A 59 -6.64 3.81 18.54
CA PHE A 59 -7.36 2.58 18.87
C PHE A 59 -6.44 1.47 19.38
N MET A 60 -5.25 1.32 18.78
CA MET A 60 -4.25 0.35 19.24
C MET A 60 -3.61 0.78 20.55
N ALA A 61 -3.33 2.06 20.72
CA ALA A 61 -2.80 2.61 21.96
C ALA A 61 -3.79 2.44 23.12
N GLU A 62 -5.10 2.61 22.91
CA GLU A 62 -6.13 2.34 23.92
C GLU A 62 -6.13 0.87 24.38
N ARG A 63 -5.67 -0.04 23.52
CA ARG A 63 -5.58 -1.48 23.77
C ARG A 63 -4.20 -1.93 24.27
N GLY A 64 -3.35 -0.99 24.68
CA GLY A 64 -2.05 -1.30 25.29
C GLY A 64 -0.92 -1.57 24.30
N VAL A 65 -1.14 -1.36 22.99
CA VAL A 65 -0.14 -1.57 21.94
C VAL A 65 0.37 -0.21 21.46
N GLY A 66 1.67 0.04 21.57
CA GLY A 66 2.26 1.27 21.03
C GLY A 66 2.05 1.35 19.52
N PHE A 67 1.94 2.55 18.96
CA PHE A 67 1.76 2.70 17.51
C PHE A 67 2.61 3.84 16.97
N LEU A 68 3.53 3.53 16.05
CA LEU A 68 4.30 4.53 15.32
C LEU A 68 3.75 4.67 13.91
N GLY A 69 3.01 5.76 13.69
CA GLY A 69 2.74 6.23 12.33
C GLY A 69 4.01 6.84 11.75
N TRP A 70 4.54 6.27 10.67
CA TRP A 70 5.88 6.60 10.19
C TRP A 70 5.94 6.92 8.71
N ASN A 71 6.55 8.06 8.39
CA ASN A 71 6.76 8.55 7.05
C ASN A 71 8.23 8.40 6.63
N THR A 72 8.42 7.90 5.42
CA THR A 72 9.71 7.96 4.72
C THR A 72 9.94 9.36 4.14
N ARG A 73 11.13 9.59 3.58
CA ARG A 73 11.47 10.80 2.84
C ARG A 73 10.58 11.07 1.62
N PHE A 74 9.77 10.08 1.21
CA PHE A 74 8.92 10.14 0.04
C PHE A 74 7.48 10.57 0.33
N ARG A 75 7.15 10.94 1.59
CA ARG A 75 5.84 11.55 1.90
C ARG A 75 5.60 12.80 1.04
N GLY A 76 4.60 12.75 0.17
CA GLY A 76 4.24 13.81 -0.77
C GLY A 76 5.17 13.93 -1.99
N TYR A 77 6.10 12.98 -2.18
CA TYR A 77 7.10 12.98 -3.25
C TYR A 77 7.15 11.62 -3.97
N GLU A 78 6.00 11.03 -4.31
CA GLU A 78 5.90 9.70 -4.94
C GLU A 78 6.71 9.58 -6.23
N TRP A 79 6.80 10.65 -7.02
CA TRP A 79 7.58 10.67 -8.26
C TRP A 79 9.09 10.51 -8.06
N ASN A 80 9.59 10.65 -6.83
CA ASN A 80 10.99 10.45 -6.47
C ASN A 80 11.21 9.13 -5.70
N PHE A 81 10.19 8.28 -5.56
CA PHE A 81 10.29 7.06 -4.74
C PHE A 81 11.42 6.14 -5.21
N VAL A 82 12.23 5.67 -4.25
CA VAL A 82 13.29 4.67 -4.45
C VAL A 82 13.15 3.62 -3.35
N LEU A 83 13.04 2.35 -3.74
CA LEU A 83 12.70 1.27 -2.81
C LEU A 83 13.72 1.15 -1.67
N ASP A 84 15.00 0.94 -1.97
CA ASP A 84 16.05 0.70 -0.95
C ASP A 84 16.13 1.83 0.08
N GLN A 85 15.94 3.08 -0.36
CA GLN A 85 15.90 4.24 0.54
C GLN A 85 14.65 4.23 1.41
N ALA A 86 13.49 3.83 0.87
CA ALA A 86 12.27 3.70 1.65
C ALA A 86 12.39 2.60 2.71
N LEU A 87 12.99 1.46 2.36
CA LEU A 87 13.24 0.37 3.30
C LEU A 87 14.21 0.80 4.41
N THR A 88 15.27 1.53 4.05
CA THR A 88 16.20 2.13 5.00
C THR A 88 15.50 3.11 5.95
N ASP A 89 14.63 3.96 5.41
CA ASP A 89 13.83 4.92 6.19
C ASP A 89 12.88 4.22 7.17
N ILE A 90 12.25 3.11 6.76
CA ILE A 90 11.43 2.28 7.66
C ILE A 90 12.31 1.69 8.77
N GLY A 91 13.51 1.21 8.43
CA GLY A 91 14.46 0.67 9.40
C GLY A 91 14.91 1.68 10.47
N VAL A 92 14.95 2.97 10.15
CA VAL A 92 15.16 4.04 11.15
C VAL A 92 14.04 4.07 12.18
N GLY A 93 12.77 3.95 11.75
CA GLY A 93 11.62 3.90 12.65
C GLY A 93 11.60 2.64 13.51
N VAL A 94 11.91 1.48 12.93
CA VAL A 94 12.01 0.20 13.65
C VAL A 94 13.10 0.24 14.72
N ARG A 95 14.30 0.75 14.39
CA ARG A 95 15.37 0.93 15.39
C ARG A 95 14.98 1.91 16.47
N TRP A 96 14.36 3.04 16.12
CA TRP A 96 13.88 4.00 17.12
C TRP A 96 12.90 3.38 18.12
N LEU A 97 11.98 2.53 17.66
CA LEU A 97 11.08 1.79 18.56
C LEU A 97 11.86 0.89 19.54
N LYS A 98 12.84 0.13 19.04
CA LYS A 98 13.60 -0.80 19.89
C LYS A 98 14.57 -0.08 20.84
N GLU A 99 15.29 0.93 20.37
CA GLU A 99 16.40 1.57 21.09
C GLU A 99 15.95 2.74 21.97
N GLU A 100 15.03 3.57 21.48
CA GLU A 100 14.64 4.82 22.17
C GLU A 100 13.30 4.68 22.90
N ALA A 101 12.30 4.04 22.26
CA ALA A 101 11.01 3.81 22.90
C ALA A 101 11.03 2.60 23.87
N GLY A 102 12.03 1.72 23.76
CA GLY A 102 12.20 0.55 24.63
C GLY A 102 11.21 -0.59 24.34
N VAL A 103 10.74 -0.68 23.09
CA VAL A 103 9.85 -1.74 22.60
C VAL A 103 10.64 -3.02 22.35
N ASP A 104 10.15 -4.15 22.84
CA ASP A 104 10.76 -5.46 22.59
C ASP A 104 10.30 -6.02 21.25
N GLN A 105 8.98 -6.00 21.03
CA GLN A 105 8.31 -6.65 19.90
C GLN A 105 7.77 -5.60 18.94
N VAL A 106 8.28 -5.58 17.72
CA VAL A 106 7.83 -4.66 16.67
C VAL A 106 6.98 -5.42 15.67
N ILE A 107 5.79 -4.92 15.39
CA ILE A 107 4.87 -5.50 14.41
C ILE A 107 4.76 -4.55 13.22
N LEU A 108 4.98 -5.05 12.01
CA LEU A 108 4.76 -4.29 10.79
C LEU A 108 3.27 -4.27 10.46
N LEU A 109 2.66 -3.09 10.37
CA LEU A 109 1.32 -2.93 9.83
C LEU A 109 1.41 -2.38 8.40
N GLY A 110 1.10 -3.22 7.43
CA GLY A 110 0.97 -2.83 6.04
C GLY A 110 -0.50 -2.58 5.69
N ASN A 111 -0.90 -1.31 5.59
CA ASN A 111 -2.24 -0.93 5.13
C ASN A 111 -2.23 -0.48 3.66
N SER A 112 -3.20 -0.92 2.86
CA SER A 112 -3.31 -0.55 1.43
C SER A 112 -2.01 -0.88 0.68
N GLY A 113 -1.41 0.08 -0.02
CA GLY A 113 -0.09 -0.09 -0.63
C GLY A 113 1.01 -0.43 0.38
N GLY A 114 0.88 0.03 1.62
CA GLY A 114 1.78 -0.32 2.72
C GLY A 114 1.91 -1.82 2.96
N GLY A 115 0.90 -2.64 2.60
CA GLY A 115 0.99 -4.11 2.68
C GLY A 115 2.23 -4.66 1.97
N SER A 116 2.34 -4.36 0.68
CA SER A 116 3.49 -4.73 -0.14
C SER A 116 4.80 -4.12 0.36
N LEU A 117 4.80 -2.83 0.72
CA LEU A 117 6.01 -2.11 1.16
C LEU A 117 6.57 -2.68 2.47
N MET A 118 5.69 -3.02 3.41
CA MET A 118 6.11 -3.57 4.70
C MET A 118 6.55 -5.04 4.57
N ALA A 119 5.96 -5.80 3.63
CA ALA A 119 6.45 -7.14 3.28
C ALA A 119 7.84 -7.08 2.62
N LEU A 120 8.06 -6.11 1.72
CA LEU A 120 9.37 -5.80 1.14
C LEU A 120 10.42 -5.47 2.20
N TYR A 121 10.05 -4.63 3.19
CA TYR A 121 10.93 -4.33 4.33
C TYR A 121 11.31 -5.61 5.08
N GLN A 122 10.32 -6.43 5.47
CA GLN A 122 10.58 -7.66 6.22
C GLN A 122 11.48 -8.59 5.42
N SER A 123 11.19 -8.79 4.13
CA SER A 123 11.98 -9.63 3.22
C SER A 123 13.45 -9.19 3.19
N HIS A 124 13.72 -7.89 3.04
CA HIS A 124 15.10 -7.39 3.03
C HIS A 124 15.76 -7.42 4.41
N ALA A 125 15.00 -7.26 5.49
CA ALA A 125 15.56 -7.38 6.82
C ALA A 125 16.00 -8.82 7.16
N VAL A 126 15.38 -9.84 6.56
CA VAL A 126 15.75 -11.24 6.77
C VAL A 126 16.72 -11.78 5.72
N ASP A 127 16.69 -11.27 4.49
CA ASP A 127 17.38 -11.84 3.33
C ASP A 127 17.95 -10.76 2.39
N SER A 128 18.76 -9.84 2.93
CA SER A 128 19.56 -8.90 2.12
C SER A 128 20.77 -8.37 2.88
N ASP A 129 21.66 -7.65 2.17
CA ASP A 129 22.82 -6.96 2.75
C ASP A 129 22.47 -5.61 3.42
N LEU A 130 21.19 -5.21 3.44
CA LEU A 130 20.76 -4.00 4.14
C LEU A 130 20.79 -4.22 5.65
N ASP A 131 21.41 -3.29 6.39
CA ASP A 131 21.42 -3.29 7.86
C ASP A 131 20.05 -2.84 8.40
N LEU A 132 19.09 -3.77 8.37
CA LEU A 132 17.71 -3.59 8.83
C LEU A 132 17.41 -4.58 9.95
N VAL A 133 16.58 -4.15 10.90
CA VAL A 133 16.15 -5.03 12.00
C VAL A 133 14.85 -5.72 11.58
N PRO A 134 14.81 -7.06 11.53
CA PRO A 134 13.56 -7.79 11.28
C PRO A 134 12.52 -7.45 12.35
N ALA A 135 11.27 -7.37 11.92
CA ALA A 135 10.15 -7.28 12.84
C ALA A 135 9.74 -8.67 13.35
N ASP A 136 8.95 -8.67 14.41
CA ASP A 136 8.54 -9.85 15.16
C ASP A 136 7.14 -10.35 14.72
N GLY A 137 6.38 -9.55 13.98
CA GLY A 137 5.09 -9.91 13.40
C GLY A 137 4.68 -9.04 12.21
N TYR A 138 3.71 -9.50 11.42
CA TYR A 138 3.21 -8.81 10.23
C TYR A 138 1.68 -8.77 10.19
N VAL A 139 1.10 -7.59 9.97
CA VAL A 139 -0.34 -7.39 9.78
C VAL A 139 -0.56 -6.74 8.42
N SER A 140 -1.25 -7.45 7.52
CA SER A 140 -1.79 -6.92 6.27
C SER A 140 -3.22 -6.44 6.50
N LEU A 141 -3.49 -5.17 6.24
CA LEU A 141 -4.78 -4.52 6.52
C LEU A 141 -5.33 -3.85 5.25
N ALA A 142 -6.41 -4.37 4.67
CA ALA A 142 -7.01 -3.80 3.45
C ALA A 142 -5.95 -3.54 2.36
N ALA A 143 -5.09 -4.52 2.10
CA ALA A 143 -3.87 -4.35 1.33
C ALA A 143 -3.88 -5.08 -0.01
N HIS A 144 -3.08 -4.58 -0.95
CA HIS A 144 -2.84 -5.19 -2.25
C HIS A 144 -1.37 -5.64 -2.39
N LEU A 145 -1.10 -6.49 -3.38
CA LEU A 145 0.20 -7.14 -3.56
C LEU A 145 1.32 -6.22 -3.98
N GLY A 146 1.04 -5.08 -4.61
CA GLY A 146 2.08 -4.18 -5.05
C GLY A 146 1.54 -3.02 -5.85
N ARG A 147 2.33 -1.96 -5.96
CA ARG A 147 2.04 -0.82 -6.83
C ARG A 147 1.93 -1.22 -8.32
N PRO A 148 2.78 -2.11 -8.87
CA PRO A 148 2.64 -2.56 -10.25
C PRO A 148 1.37 -3.36 -10.50
N ASP A 149 1.10 -4.34 -9.62
CA ASP A 149 -0.05 -5.23 -9.77
C ASP A 149 -1.37 -4.45 -9.65
N VAL A 150 -1.53 -3.63 -8.60
CA VAL A 150 -2.76 -2.84 -8.39
C VAL A 150 -2.98 -1.78 -9.47
N LEU A 151 -1.92 -1.09 -9.90
CA LEU A 151 -2.06 -0.08 -10.95
C LEU A 151 -2.53 -0.76 -12.23
N THR A 152 -1.93 -1.90 -12.59
CA THR A 152 -2.30 -2.65 -13.79
C THR A 152 -3.75 -3.07 -13.74
N ASP A 153 -4.22 -3.61 -12.62
CA ASP A 153 -5.62 -4.00 -12.44
C ASP A 153 -6.60 -2.81 -12.54
N TRP A 154 -6.13 -1.59 -12.31
CA TRP A 154 -6.93 -0.36 -12.37
C TRP A 154 -6.75 0.45 -13.66
N LEU A 155 -5.80 0.11 -14.52
CA LEU A 155 -5.58 0.80 -15.80
C LEU A 155 -6.83 0.68 -16.67
N ASP A 156 -7.28 1.79 -17.25
CA ASP A 156 -8.29 1.72 -18.29
C ASP A 156 -7.70 1.08 -19.55
N ALA A 157 -8.13 -0.15 -19.86
CA ALA A 157 -7.63 -0.90 -21.00
C ALA A 157 -8.04 -0.29 -22.34
N SER A 158 -9.05 0.58 -22.36
CA SER A 158 -9.55 1.20 -23.60
C SER A 158 -8.69 2.37 -24.07
N VAL A 159 -7.64 2.77 -23.35
CA VAL A 159 -6.76 3.87 -23.76
C VAL A 159 -5.89 3.46 -24.95
N ILE A 160 -6.13 4.10 -26.09
CA ILE A 160 -5.35 3.85 -27.32
C ILE A 160 -4.06 4.68 -27.32
N ASP A 161 -4.16 5.97 -27.00
CA ASP A 161 -3.07 6.94 -26.99
C ASP A 161 -2.84 7.52 -25.59
N GLU A 162 -1.64 7.37 -25.06
CA GLU A 162 -1.25 7.88 -23.73
C GLU A 162 -1.10 9.42 -23.70
N HIS A 163 -1.15 10.09 -24.85
CA HIS A 163 -1.11 11.55 -24.98
C HIS A 163 -2.47 12.19 -25.27
N ASP A 164 -3.52 11.39 -25.49
CA ASP A 164 -4.88 11.86 -25.71
C ASP A 164 -5.85 11.19 -24.73
N ILE A 165 -6.29 11.94 -23.72
CA ILE A 165 -7.22 11.47 -22.69
C ILE A 165 -8.58 11.03 -23.24
N THR A 166 -8.95 11.47 -24.43
CA THR A 166 -10.24 11.13 -25.06
C THR A 166 -10.15 9.90 -25.96
N SER A 167 -8.94 9.48 -26.37
CA SER A 167 -8.71 8.40 -27.31
C SER A 167 -9.07 7.03 -26.72
N THR A 168 -10.17 6.44 -27.21
CA THR A 168 -10.85 5.31 -26.55
C THR A 168 -11.21 4.20 -27.55
N ASP A 169 -10.86 2.95 -27.24
CA ASP A 169 -11.33 1.75 -27.93
C ASP A 169 -12.71 1.35 -27.38
N PRO A 170 -13.80 1.51 -28.15
CA PRO A 170 -15.15 1.20 -27.67
C PRO A 170 -15.36 -0.28 -27.36
N SER A 171 -14.54 -1.19 -27.90
CA SER A 171 -14.65 -2.63 -27.66
C SER A 171 -14.04 -3.09 -26.32
N LEU A 172 -13.27 -2.20 -25.68
CA LEU A 172 -12.68 -2.37 -24.36
C LEU A 172 -13.21 -1.36 -23.34
N ASP A 173 -13.95 -0.33 -23.73
CA ASP A 173 -14.51 0.65 -22.79
C ASP A 173 -15.50 -0.02 -21.81
N LEU A 174 -15.13 -0.05 -20.52
CA LEU A 174 -15.99 -0.58 -19.43
C LEU A 174 -17.32 0.16 -19.34
N PHE A 175 -17.34 1.43 -19.70
CA PHE A 175 -18.50 2.30 -19.54
C PHE A 175 -19.36 2.35 -20.81
N ASN A 176 -18.94 1.66 -21.89
CA ASN A 176 -19.77 1.48 -23.07
C ASN A 176 -20.92 0.51 -22.75
N PRO A 177 -22.20 0.93 -22.90
CA PRO A 177 -23.36 0.08 -22.61
C PRO A 177 -23.39 -1.23 -23.41
N GLU A 178 -22.72 -1.31 -24.56
CA GLU A 178 -22.65 -2.55 -25.36
C GLU A 178 -21.79 -3.64 -24.71
N ASN A 179 -20.84 -3.26 -23.84
CA ASN A 179 -20.01 -4.19 -23.06
C ASN A 179 -20.58 -4.45 -21.66
N GLY A 180 -21.49 -3.59 -21.18
CA GLY A 180 -21.77 -3.33 -19.76
C GLY A 180 -22.12 -4.54 -18.87
N PRO A 181 -22.13 -4.34 -17.54
CA PRO A 181 -22.27 -5.43 -16.58
C PRO A 181 -23.65 -6.13 -16.62
N PRO A 182 -23.73 -7.43 -16.25
CA PRO A 182 -22.60 -8.26 -15.84
C PRO A 182 -21.69 -8.60 -17.02
N TYR A 183 -20.37 -8.41 -16.83
CA TYR A 183 -19.40 -8.62 -17.91
C TYR A 183 -19.26 -10.11 -18.23
N SER A 184 -19.22 -10.45 -19.52
CA SER A 184 -18.99 -11.85 -19.90
C SER A 184 -17.56 -12.28 -19.58
N PRO A 185 -17.31 -13.59 -19.31
CA PRO A 185 -15.97 -14.10 -19.12
C PRO A 185 -15.02 -13.75 -20.28
N GLU A 186 -15.50 -13.78 -21.53
CA GLU A 186 -14.72 -13.46 -22.72
C GLU A 186 -14.37 -11.96 -22.80
N PHE A 187 -15.23 -11.07 -22.30
CA PHE A 187 -14.89 -9.66 -22.17
C PHE A 187 -13.82 -9.46 -21.10
N LEU A 188 -13.99 -10.07 -19.92
CA LEU A 188 -13.04 -9.96 -18.82
C LEU A 188 -11.64 -10.47 -19.19
N GLU A 189 -11.55 -11.60 -19.90
CA GLU A 189 -10.28 -12.15 -20.38
C GLU A 189 -9.56 -11.15 -21.31
N ARG A 190 -10.26 -10.62 -22.32
CA ARG A 190 -9.69 -9.62 -23.25
C ARG A 190 -9.31 -8.33 -22.53
N TYR A 191 -10.14 -7.86 -21.60
CA TYR A 191 -9.92 -6.64 -20.85
C TYR A 191 -8.66 -6.74 -19.97
N ARG A 192 -8.55 -7.82 -19.18
CA ARG A 192 -7.37 -8.07 -18.32
C ARG A 192 -6.09 -8.20 -19.13
N ALA A 193 -6.12 -8.89 -20.27
CA ALA A 193 -4.97 -8.97 -21.17
C ALA A 193 -4.56 -7.59 -21.71
N ALA A 194 -5.52 -6.74 -22.07
CA ALA A 194 -5.27 -5.39 -22.55
C ALA A 194 -4.74 -4.45 -21.45
N GLN A 195 -5.17 -4.60 -20.19
CA GLN A 195 -4.58 -3.88 -19.05
C GLN A 195 -3.09 -4.18 -18.89
N VAL A 196 -2.71 -5.47 -18.92
CA VAL A 196 -1.33 -5.92 -18.84
C VAL A 196 -0.50 -5.39 -20.01
N GLU A 197 -1.00 -5.53 -21.24
CA GLU A 197 -0.30 -5.02 -22.42
C GLU A 197 -0.14 -3.50 -22.39
N ARG A 198 -1.11 -2.76 -21.85
CA ARG A 198 -0.98 -1.31 -21.66
C ARG A 198 0.16 -0.98 -20.70
N ASN A 199 0.27 -1.66 -19.55
CA ASN A 199 1.41 -1.49 -18.64
C ASN A 199 2.74 -1.75 -19.38
N HIS A 200 2.84 -2.88 -20.08
CA HIS A 200 4.05 -3.24 -20.83
C HIS A 200 4.40 -2.21 -21.93
N ARG A 201 3.41 -1.66 -22.63
CA ARG A 201 3.61 -0.61 -23.63
C ARG A 201 4.20 0.65 -23.03
N ILE A 202 3.65 1.12 -21.90
CA ILE A 202 4.19 2.28 -21.16
C ILE A 202 5.61 1.97 -20.69
N THR A 203 5.85 0.78 -20.16
CA THR A 203 7.18 0.33 -19.73
C THR A 203 8.21 0.35 -20.85
N ARG A 204 7.91 -0.24 -22.02
CA ARG A 204 8.82 -0.23 -23.18
C ARG A 204 9.14 1.19 -23.65
N TRP A 205 8.13 2.06 -23.70
CA TRP A 205 8.34 3.48 -24.00
C TRP A 205 9.23 4.15 -22.95
N ALA A 206 8.95 3.94 -21.66
CA ALA A 206 9.68 4.58 -20.57
C ALA A 206 11.16 4.21 -20.58
N ARG A 207 11.50 2.94 -20.85
CA ARG A 207 12.89 2.49 -21.05
C ARG A 207 13.56 3.20 -22.21
N ALA A 208 12.94 3.15 -23.39
CA ALA A 208 13.51 3.70 -24.61
C ALA A 208 13.71 5.22 -24.50
N GLU A 209 12.75 5.91 -23.89
CA GLU A 209 12.85 7.35 -23.64
C GLU A 209 13.92 7.66 -22.60
N LEU A 210 14.02 6.87 -21.52
CA LEU A 210 15.06 7.07 -20.51
C LEU A 210 16.46 6.89 -21.12
N GLU A 211 16.66 5.86 -21.95
CA GLU A 211 17.90 5.66 -22.70
C GLU A 211 18.21 6.86 -23.61
N ARG A 212 17.22 7.32 -24.38
CA ARG A 212 17.37 8.45 -25.30
C ARG A 212 17.77 9.74 -24.57
N ILE A 213 17.09 10.10 -23.49
CA ILE A 213 17.36 11.36 -22.77
C ILE A 213 18.66 11.30 -21.97
N THR A 214 19.02 10.13 -21.42
CA THR A 214 20.28 9.97 -20.68
C THR A 214 21.50 10.02 -21.60
N ALA A 215 21.39 9.50 -22.83
CA ALA A 215 22.41 9.69 -23.87
C ALA A 215 22.64 11.17 -24.24
N LEU A 216 21.65 12.04 -23.99
CA LEU A 216 21.73 13.49 -24.17
C LEU A 216 22.12 14.26 -22.90
N GLY A 217 22.39 13.56 -21.78
CA GLY A 217 22.80 14.16 -20.51
C GLY A 217 21.66 14.58 -19.58
N TYR A 218 20.41 14.24 -19.89
CA TYR A 218 19.27 14.48 -18.98
C TYR A 218 19.09 13.30 -18.02
N ALA A 219 18.69 13.60 -16.77
CA ALA A 219 18.60 12.58 -15.72
C ALA A 219 17.30 11.77 -15.76
N ASP A 220 16.16 12.44 -15.98
CA ASP A 220 14.82 11.85 -15.93
C ASP A 220 13.80 12.81 -16.59
N GLN A 221 12.58 12.32 -16.86
CA GLN A 221 11.49 13.09 -17.45
C GLN A 221 10.14 12.78 -16.77
N PRO A 222 9.36 13.79 -16.36
CA PRO A 222 8.00 13.59 -15.87
C PRO A 222 7.04 13.25 -17.02
N PHE A 223 6.05 12.40 -16.74
CA PHE A 223 4.93 12.12 -17.64
C PHE A 223 3.68 11.72 -16.84
N SER A 224 2.54 11.66 -17.54
CA SER A 224 1.25 11.31 -16.94
C SER A 224 0.76 9.96 -17.44
N VAL A 225 0.10 9.21 -16.55
CA VAL A 225 -0.63 7.98 -16.89
C VAL A 225 -2.11 8.27 -16.78
N LEU A 226 -2.84 8.11 -17.87
CA LEU A 226 -4.24 8.52 -17.97
C LEU A 226 -5.17 7.42 -17.47
N ARG A 227 -6.31 7.77 -16.85
CA ARG A 227 -7.44 6.86 -16.57
C ARG A 227 -7.03 5.58 -15.83
N THR A 228 -6.97 5.67 -14.49
CA THR A 228 -6.49 4.60 -13.59
C THR A 228 -7.52 4.22 -12.51
N TRP A 229 -8.81 4.27 -12.85
CA TRP A 229 -9.92 3.83 -12.01
C TRP A 229 -10.86 2.90 -12.79
N ALA A 230 -10.30 1.87 -13.41
CA ALA A 230 -11.01 1.02 -14.37
C ALA A 230 -10.76 -0.47 -14.11
N ASP A 231 -10.84 -0.90 -12.86
CA ASP A 231 -10.97 -2.32 -12.56
C ASP A 231 -12.43 -2.77 -12.78
N PRO A 232 -12.71 -3.82 -13.58
CA PRO A 232 -14.07 -4.34 -13.76
C PRO A 232 -14.80 -4.62 -12.43
N ARG A 233 -14.08 -4.99 -11.37
CA ARG A 233 -14.63 -5.26 -10.02
C ARG A 233 -15.20 -4.01 -9.33
N MET A 234 -14.75 -2.82 -9.73
CA MET A 234 -15.30 -1.52 -9.29
C MET A 234 -16.63 -1.17 -9.98
N VAL A 235 -16.98 -1.85 -11.06
CA VAL A 235 -18.18 -1.56 -11.87
C VAL A 235 -19.22 -2.67 -11.71
N ASP A 236 -18.80 -3.92 -11.81
CA ASP A 236 -19.64 -5.10 -11.74
C ASP A 236 -19.56 -5.75 -10.34
N PRO A 237 -20.61 -5.60 -9.51
CA PRO A 237 -20.62 -6.19 -8.15
C PRO A 237 -20.76 -7.72 -8.17
N THR A 238 -21.05 -8.33 -9.33
CA THR A 238 -21.17 -9.79 -9.45
C THR A 238 -19.82 -10.49 -9.53
N ILE A 239 -18.75 -9.75 -9.85
CA ILE A 239 -17.37 -10.26 -9.85
C ILE A 239 -16.86 -10.21 -8.41
N GLU A 240 -16.55 -11.36 -7.81
CA GLU A 240 -16.20 -11.45 -6.38
C GLU A 240 -17.23 -10.76 -5.46
N PRO A 241 -18.48 -11.26 -5.33
CA PRO A 241 -19.54 -10.57 -4.58
C PRO A 241 -19.17 -10.31 -3.11
N THR A 242 -19.34 -9.07 -2.66
CA THR A 242 -19.14 -8.63 -1.26
C THR A 242 -20.16 -7.53 -0.89
N ASP A 243 -20.01 -6.91 0.28
CA ASP A 243 -20.89 -5.82 0.77
C ASP A 243 -20.55 -4.44 0.16
N ARG A 244 -19.62 -4.39 -0.82
CA ARG A 244 -19.22 -3.14 -1.46
C ARG A 244 -20.35 -2.55 -2.33
N PRO A 245 -20.45 -1.21 -2.41
CA PRO A 245 -21.37 -0.58 -3.33
C PRO A 245 -20.98 -0.83 -4.79
N ALA A 246 -21.97 -1.12 -5.63
CA ALA A 246 -21.78 -1.26 -7.08
C ALA A 246 -21.39 0.08 -7.74
N GLY A 247 -20.53 0.03 -8.76
CA GLY A 247 -20.17 1.20 -9.56
C GLY A 247 -19.36 2.27 -8.81
N GLN A 248 -18.67 1.89 -7.74
CA GLN A 248 -17.85 2.82 -6.95
C GLN A 248 -16.40 2.36 -6.84
N CYS A 249 -15.52 3.36 -6.73
CA CYS A 249 -14.13 3.25 -6.32
C CYS A 249 -13.87 4.23 -5.15
N TYR A 250 -12.63 4.33 -4.68
CA TYR A 250 -12.25 5.24 -3.59
C TYR A 250 -12.53 6.73 -3.85
N ARG A 251 -12.76 7.11 -5.11
CA ARG A 251 -13.03 8.48 -5.54
C ARG A 251 -14.49 8.73 -5.92
N GLY A 252 -15.39 7.80 -5.56
CA GLY A 252 -16.82 7.88 -5.85
C GLY A 252 -17.20 7.08 -7.09
N PRO A 253 -18.18 7.53 -7.90
CA PRO A 253 -18.64 6.81 -9.09
C PRO A 253 -17.47 6.50 -10.04
N THR A 254 -17.28 5.22 -10.36
CA THR A 254 -16.08 4.71 -11.06
C THR A 254 -15.85 5.41 -12.40
N GLU A 255 -16.90 5.61 -13.21
CA GLU A 255 -16.79 6.28 -14.51
C GLU A 255 -16.31 7.73 -14.37
N ALA A 256 -16.89 8.48 -13.43
CA ALA A 256 -16.54 9.88 -13.20
C ALA A 256 -15.11 10.01 -12.65
N ALA A 257 -14.72 9.11 -11.75
CA ALA A 257 -13.35 9.05 -11.23
C ALA A 257 -12.33 8.73 -12.33
N ASN A 258 -12.63 7.74 -13.18
CA ASN A 258 -11.74 7.32 -14.27
C ASN A 258 -11.57 8.41 -15.32
N LYS A 259 -12.64 9.15 -15.67
CA LYS A 259 -12.60 10.32 -16.57
C LYS A 259 -12.07 11.59 -15.89
N GLY A 260 -11.73 11.53 -14.60
CA GLY A 260 -11.20 12.64 -13.81
C GLY A 260 -9.67 12.76 -13.87
N GLY A 261 -9.15 13.83 -13.25
CA GLY A 261 -7.70 14.09 -13.19
C GLY A 261 -6.95 13.45 -12.01
N HIS A 262 -7.62 12.66 -11.17
CA HIS A 262 -7.10 12.19 -9.88
C HIS A 262 -6.83 10.67 -9.87
N GLY A 263 -5.98 10.20 -10.80
CA GLY A 263 -5.56 8.80 -10.88
C GLY A 263 -4.35 8.46 -10.00
N ILE A 264 -4.29 7.22 -9.51
CA ILE A 264 -3.06 6.64 -8.96
C ILE A 264 -1.99 6.53 -10.06
N GLY A 265 -0.72 6.84 -9.74
CA GLY A 265 0.37 6.84 -10.72
C GLY A 265 0.22 7.88 -11.84
N GLY A 266 -0.80 8.75 -11.77
CA GLY A 266 -1.11 9.71 -12.82
C GLY A 266 -0.07 10.82 -13.01
N GLN A 267 0.83 10.99 -12.04
CA GLN A 267 2.00 11.86 -12.12
C GLN A 267 3.23 11.04 -11.72
N THR A 268 4.10 10.77 -12.68
CA THR A 268 5.30 9.95 -12.45
C THR A 268 6.47 10.46 -13.29
N THR A 269 7.64 9.87 -13.12
CA THR A 269 8.78 10.02 -14.03
C THR A 269 9.11 8.69 -14.70
N LEU A 270 10.00 8.69 -15.69
CA LEU A 270 10.47 7.47 -16.34
C LEU A 270 11.11 6.52 -15.33
N ARG A 271 12.00 7.03 -14.47
CA ARG A 271 12.65 6.19 -13.45
C ARG A 271 11.67 5.69 -12.41
N ASN A 272 10.75 6.53 -11.95
CA ASN A 272 9.75 6.13 -10.98
C ASN A 272 8.78 5.08 -11.56
N TRP A 273 8.42 5.19 -12.84
CA TRP A 273 7.65 4.17 -13.53
C TRP A 273 8.34 2.81 -13.47
N LEU A 274 9.62 2.75 -13.88
CA LEU A 274 10.38 1.51 -13.87
C LEU A 274 10.60 0.97 -12.44
N ASN A 275 10.79 1.84 -11.46
CA ASN A 275 11.06 1.45 -10.07
C ASN A 275 9.80 1.04 -9.28
N MET A 276 8.61 1.56 -9.60
CA MET A 276 7.43 1.39 -8.76
C MET A 276 6.19 0.88 -9.49
N TRP A 277 6.02 1.18 -10.78
CA TRP A 277 4.75 0.95 -11.50
C TRP A 277 4.82 -0.11 -12.61
N SER A 278 6.00 -0.32 -13.19
CA SER A 278 6.24 -1.32 -14.24
C SER A 278 5.99 -2.72 -13.71
N LEU A 279 5.09 -3.47 -14.35
CA LEU A 279 4.83 -4.87 -14.00
C LEU A 279 6.06 -5.78 -14.28
N GLU A 280 6.87 -5.41 -15.26
CA GLU A 280 8.06 -6.17 -15.70
C GLU A 280 9.29 -5.90 -14.83
N ASP A 281 9.45 -4.66 -14.33
CA ASP A 281 10.73 -4.21 -13.75
C ASP A 281 10.67 -3.88 -12.28
N SER A 282 9.52 -3.42 -11.82
CA SER A 282 9.44 -2.84 -10.50
C SER A 282 9.71 -3.92 -9.46
N PRO A 283 10.67 -3.71 -8.54
CA PRO A 283 10.84 -4.58 -7.39
C PRO A 283 9.67 -4.48 -6.40
N CYS A 284 8.76 -3.49 -6.56
CA CYS A 284 7.64 -3.23 -5.65
C CYS A 284 6.47 -4.23 -5.79
N ARG A 285 6.76 -5.50 -6.09
CA ARG A 285 5.82 -6.61 -6.26
C ARG A 285 5.90 -7.55 -5.06
N GLY A 286 5.00 -7.35 -4.11
CA GLY A 286 5.03 -7.97 -2.78
C GLY A 286 4.84 -9.49 -2.77
N GLU A 287 4.20 -10.10 -3.77
CA GLU A 287 3.95 -11.56 -3.78
C GLU A 287 5.22 -12.39 -3.58
N ALA A 288 6.32 -12.04 -4.25
CA ALA A 288 7.60 -12.72 -4.08
C ALA A 288 8.22 -12.50 -2.69
N HIS A 289 8.01 -11.33 -2.09
CA HIS A 289 8.59 -10.94 -0.80
C HIS A 289 7.81 -11.48 0.40
N LEU A 290 6.51 -11.72 0.23
CA LEU A 290 5.68 -12.38 1.26
C LEU A 290 6.19 -13.80 1.57
N GLY A 291 6.86 -14.45 0.61
CA GLY A 291 7.54 -15.73 0.81
C GLY A 291 8.68 -15.70 1.84
N ASN A 292 9.17 -14.50 2.19
CA ASN A 292 10.18 -14.31 3.23
C ASN A 292 9.57 -13.90 4.59
N VAL A 293 8.26 -13.73 4.66
CA VAL A 293 7.55 -13.43 5.92
C VAL A 293 7.25 -14.76 6.64
N THR A 294 8.17 -15.15 7.53
CA THR A 294 8.04 -16.38 8.36
C THR A 294 7.58 -16.13 9.79
N VAL A 295 7.49 -14.86 10.20
CA VAL A 295 6.97 -14.44 11.51
C VAL A 295 5.44 -14.59 11.58
N PRO A 296 4.81 -14.61 12.77
CA PRO A 296 3.35 -14.63 12.86
C PRO A 296 2.70 -13.55 12.01
N ALA A 297 1.65 -13.91 11.26
CA ALA A 297 1.00 -13.02 10.33
C ALA A 297 -0.53 -12.98 10.48
N LEU A 298 -1.11 -11.79 10.29
CA LEU A 298 -2.55 -11.58 10.20
C LEU A 298 -2.90 -10.85 8.89
N VAL A 299 -3.87 -11.36 8.15
CA VAL A 299 -4.43 -10.71 6.96
C VAL A 299 -5.88 -10.33 7.27
N VAL A 300 -6.17 -9.03 7.27
CA VAL A 300 -7.50 -8.46 7.50
C VAL A 300 -7.99 -7.82 6.21
N ASN A 301 -9.15 -8.25 5.73
CA ASN A 301 -9.78 -7.71 4.54
C ASN A 301 -11.14 -7.07 4.91
N PRO A 302 -11.43 -5.82 4.51
CA PRO A 302 -12.76 -5.26 4.59
C PRO A 302 -13.66 -5.87 3.51
N ASP A 303 -14.88 -6.28 3.86
CA ASP A 303 -15.85 -6.83 2.90
C ASP A 303 -16.58 -5.75 2.06
N GLY A 304 -16.53 -4.49 2.46
CA GLY A 304 -17.12 -3.34 1.76
C GLY A 304 -16.12 -2.51 0.94
N ASP A 305 -14.89 -3.01 0.78
CA ASP A 305 -13.82 -2.32 0.06
C ASP A 305 -14.12 -2.21 -1.46
N THR A 306 -13.79 -1.05 -2.04
CA THR A 306 -14.06 -0.71 -3.46
C THR A 306 -12.80 -0.62 -4.32
N GLY A 307 -11.66 -1.12 -3.85
CA GLY A 307 -10.42 -1.17 -4.66
C GLY A 307 -9.42 -2.24 -4.24
N VAL A 308 -9.58 -2.86 -3.07
CA VAL A 308 -8.93 -4.12 -2.67
C VAL A 308 -10.03 -5.15 -2.48
N PHE A 309 -9.85 -6.35 -3.04
CA PHE A 309 -10.88 -7.37 -3.11
C PHE A 309 -10.47 -8.64 -2.35
N PRO A 310 -11.42 -9.54 -2.01
CA PRO A 310 -11.09 -10.77 -1.28
C PRO A 310 -10.01 -11.62 -1.94
N SER A 311 -9.92 -11.65 -3.27
CA SER A 311 -8.86 -12.34 -4.01
C SER A 311 -7.47 -11.75 -3.73
N ASP A 312 -7.33 -10.44 -3.51
CA ASP A 312 -6.06 -9.82 -3.14
C ASP A 312 -5.60 -10.30 -1.76
N ALA A 313 -6.53 -10.34 -0.79
CA ALA A 313 -6.26 -10.87 0.54
C ALA A 313 -5.92 -12.37 0.53
N ASN A 314 -6.59 -13.16 -0.32
CA ASN A 314 -6.25 -14.57 -0.51
C ASN A 314 -4.83 -14.73 -1.05
N ARG A 315 -4.46 -13.99 -2.10
CA ARG A 315 -3.11 -14.05 -2.67
C ARG A 315 -2.04 -13.63 -1.66
N ILE A 316 -2.29 -12.59 -0.87
CA ILE A 316 -1.37 -12.19 0.21
C ILE A 316 -1.23 -13.32 1.23
N HIS A 317 -2.34 -13.86 1.74
CA HIS A 317 -2.33 -14.94 2.71
C HIS A 317 -1.60 -16.18 2.19
N ASP A 318 -1.85 -16.57 0.95
CA ASP A 318 -1.27 -17.77 0.34
C ASP A 318 0.24 -17.60 0.11
N ALA A 319 0.70 -16.41 -0.26
CA ALA A 319 2.11 -16.10 -0.47
C ALA A 319 2.94 -16.00 0.83
N ILE A 320 2.31 -15.71 1.98
CA ILE A 320 3.02 -15.65 3.27
C ILE A 320 3.57 -17.03 3.66
N ALA A 321 4.87 -17.12 3.92
CA ALA A 321 5.53 -18.39 4.27
C ALA A 321 5.35 -18.82 5.73
N SER A 322 4.89 -17.94 6.60
CA SER A 322 4.62 -18.25 8.00
C SER A 322 3.64 -19.42 8.16
N THR A 323 3.96 -20.32 9.09
CA THR A 323 3.04 -21.40 9.50
C THR A 323 2.02 -20.92 10.53
N ASP A 324 2.26 -19.78 11.18
CA ASP A 324 1.31 -19.11 12.06
C ASP A 324 0.72 -17.89 11.34
N LYS A 325 -0.22 -18.17 10.43
CA LYS A 325 -0.92 -17.14 9.66
C LYS A 325 -2.43 -17.31 9.76
N THR A 326 -3.12 -16.18 9.93
CA THR A 326 -4.58 -16.10 9.99
C THR A 326 -5.08 -15.12 8.95
N ARG A 327 -6.22 -15.43 8.31
CA ARG A 327 -6.97 -14.52 7.45
C ARG A 327 -8.37 -14.31 8.01
N ILE A 328 -8.81 -13.06 8.09
CA ILE A 328 -10.17 -12.68 8.51
C ILE A 328 -10.76 -11.64 7.54
N ASP A 329 -12.06 -11.75 7.29
CA ASP A 329 -12.86 -10.70 6.66
C ASP A 329 -13.68 -9.99 7.74
N LEU A 330 -13.80 -8.66 7.67
CA LEU A 330 -14.57 -7.86 8.63
C LEU A 330 -15.46 -6.86 7.89
N PRO A 331 -16.65 -6.52 8.45
CA PRO A 331 -17.45 -5.40 7.98
C PRO A 331 -16.65 -4.10 7.94
N GLY A 332 -16.51 -3.50 6.76
CA GLY A 332 -15.73 -2.27 6.60
C GLY A 332 -15.59 -1.77 5.17
N ASP A 333 -15.54 -0.46 4.98
CA ASP A 333 -14.91 0.12 3.78
C ASP A 333 -13.36 0.06 3.88
N HIS A 334 -12.66 0.56 2.85
CA HIS A 334 -11.18 0.54 2.79
C HIS A 334 -10.48 1.17 4.02
N TYR A 335 -11.14 2.09 4.71
CA TYR A 335 -10.61 2.82 5.86
C TYR A 335 -11.36 2.51 7.18
N PHE A 336 -12.23 1.49 7.16
CA PHE A 336 -13.13 1.12 8.23
C PHE A 336 -13.92 2.31 8.80
N LEU A 337 -14.28 3.29 7.96
CA LEU A 337 -15.13 4.43 8.37
C LEU A 337 -16.57 3.98 8.57
N GLU A 338 -17.07 3.19 7.63
CA GLU A 338 -18.38 2.55 7.69
C GLU A 338 -18.22 1.02 7.76
N PRO A 339 -19.12 0.31 8.48
CA PRO A 339 -20.15 0.86 9.36
C PRO A 339 -19.54 1.51 10.62
N ALA A 340 -20.29 2.39 11.27
CA ALA A 340 -19.89 2.96 12.57
C ALA A 340 -19.42 1.87 13.56
N GLY A 341 -18.24 2.05 14.14
CA GLY A 341 -17.59 1.09 15.03
C GLY A 341 -16.67 0.07 14.33
N ALA A 342 -16.54 0.11 13.00
CA ALA A 342 -15.65 -0.80 12.26
C ALA A 342 -14.18 -0.67 12.68
N ARG A 343 -13.67 0.56 12.95
CA ARG A 343 -12.31 0.79 13.49
C ARG A 343 -12.07 0.15 14.85
N ASP A 344 -13.02 0.26 15.76
CA ASP A 344 -12.94 -0.42 17.07
C ASP A 344 -12.88 -1.93 16.89
N LYS A 345 -13.75 -2.47 16.02
CA LYS A 345 -13.82 -3.91 15.78
C LYS A 345 -12.52 -4.45 15.18
N VAL A 346 -11.95 -3.80 14.17
CA VAL A 346 -10.67 -4.24 13.60
C VAL A 346 -9.52 -4.08 14.59
N ALA A 347 -9.52 -3.02 15.41
CA ALA A 347 -8.52 -2.85 16.46
C ALA A 347 -8.63 -3.93 17.55
N ASP A 348 -9.85 -4.35 17.93
CA ASP A 348 -10.07 -5.47 18.86
C ASP A 348 -9.48 -6.78 18.33
N GLU A 349 -9.75 -7.11 17.05
CA GLU A 349 -9.23 -8.34 16.44
C GLU A 349 -7.71 -8.32 16.34
N ILE A 350 -7.12 -7.19 15.93
CA ILE A 350 -5.65 -7.04 15.88
C ILE A 350 -5.07 -7.14 17.29
N ALA A 351 -5.60 -6.43 18.29
CA ALA A 351 -5.07 -6.45 19.66
C ALA A 351 -5.20 -7.83 20.31
N ALA A 352 -6.30 -8.56 20.07
CA ALA A 352 -6.47 -9.93 20.51
C ALA A 352 -5.44 -10.86 19.86
N TRP A 353 -5.21 -10.71 18.55
CA TRP A 353 -4.19 -11.45 17.83
C TRP A 353 -2.79 -11.18 18.39
N VAL A 354 -2.44 -9.91 18.64
CA VAL A 354 -1.16 -9.51 19.25
C VAL A 354 -0.99 -10.11 20.63
N SER A 355 -1.97 -9.94 21.52
CA SER A 355 -1.91 -10.40 22.92
C SER A 355 -1.75 -11.92 23.03
N SER A 356 -2.27 -12.68 22.07
CA SER A 356 -2.15 -14.14 22.05
C SER A 356 -0.75 -14.65 21.68
N ARG A 357 0.12 -13.78 21.13
CA ARG A 357 1.44 -14.16 20.55
C ARG A 357 2.61 -13.44 21.20
N PHE A 358 2.41 -12.21 21.62
CA PHE A 358 3.46 -11.35 22.15
C PHE A 358 3.12 -10.97 23.61
N PRO A 359 3.87 -11.49 24.60
CA PRO A 359 3.66 -11.12 26.00
C PRO A 359 3.99 -9.64 26.24
N GLY A 360 3.39 -9.03 27.26
CA GLY A 360 3.66 -7.63 27.65
C GLY A 360 2.71 -6.58 27.05
N VAL A 361 1.56 -6.99 26.49
CA VAL A 361 0.48 -6.04 26.12
C VAL A 361 -0.29 -5.64 27.38
N GLY A 362 -0.32 -4.33 27.68
CA GLY A 362 -1.03 -3.78 28.84
C GLY A 362 -0.30 -3.91 30.20
N GLU A 363 0.90 -4.48 30.20
CA GLU A 363 1.89 -4.38 31.29
C GLU A 363 2.76 -3.13 31.11
#